data_AF-A0A8T1SUT4-F1
#
_entry.id   AF-A0A8T1SUT4-F1
#
_cell.length_a   1.000
_cell.length_b   1.000
_cell.length_c   1.000
_cell.angle_alpha   90.00
_cell.angle_beta   90.00
_cell.angle_gamma   90.00
#
_symmetry.space_group_name_H-M   'P 1'
#
loop_
_entity.id
_entity.type
_entity.pdbx_description
1 polymer ?
#
loop_
_entity_poly.entity_id
_entity_poly.type
_entity_poly.pdbx_seq_one_letter_code
_entity_poly.pdbx_strand_id
1 'polypeptide(L)'
;PTNPRNSPRRSPGSPKMAADVGSMFQYWKQLDLRRLQKELNSVASELAARQEESEHSHKHLIELSREFKKNVPEEIREMVAPVLKSFQAEVIALSKRSKEAETAFLSVYKQLIGAPDPVPVLEVAQSVEERLQQVQCLDPENPPLKELNRQRKKHPELLGTKEQRGGTSPAGLMVSEGARLTSVNSKALFTDPLLQRNEAERQKGLQEAQITLAARLGEAEEKIKVLHAALKATQTELLDLRCKYDEEAASKADEVAMIMTNLEKANQRAEAAQREVESLREQLASVNSSIRLACCSPQGPSGDKVNYSLCSGPRLEAALAAKDREILRLLKDIQHLQNSLQELEESSANQIADLERQLTAKNEAIEKLEEKLQAQSDYEEIKTELSILKAMKLASANCSLSQSISKSDEPLLLGKESFYPSQKYLLEKPNLLANTEEDHSEDELVKDSMGTDQSYPSPQQLSQPPGDDPASPSPLQPLLAPTVAQEAQRTFSLSPFPSMAAGERLPTDAL
;
A
#
# COMPACT_ATOMS: atom_id res chain seq x y z
N PRO A 1 -21.10 71.26 -1.52
CA PRO A 1 -22.46 70.81 -1.85
C PRO A 1 -22.58 69.28 -1.72
N THR A 2 -23.42 68.85 -0.76
CA THR A 2 -24.19 67.58 -0.68
C THR A 2 -23.49 66.21 -0.57
N ASN A 3 -23.62 65.62 0.62
CA ASN A 3 -23.49 64.23 1.12
C ASN A 3 -24.53 63.26 0.47
N PRO A 4 -24.71 61.95 0.81
CA PRO A 4 -23.91 60.95 1.58
C PRO A 4 -23.97 59.45 1.08
N ARG A 5 -23.34 58.53 1.85
CA ARG A 5 -23.74 57.14 2.28
C ARG A 5 -22.93 55.89 1.85
N ASN A 6 -22.24 55.34 2.87
CA ASN A 6 -22.24 53.96 3.40
C ASN A 6 -22.15 52.74 2.46
N SER A 7 -21.04 51.99 2.57
CA SER A 7 -20.94 50.69 3.28
C SER A 7 -19.63 49.96 2.92
N PRO A 8 -18.87 49.41 3.89
CA PRO A 8 -18.06 48.23 3.65
C PRO A 8 -18.65 47.00 4.35
N ARG A 9 -18.73 45.92 3.57
CA ARG A 9 -19.16 44.56 3.91
C ARG A 9 -18.70 44.09 5.29
N ARG A 10 -19.64 43.56 6.08
CA ARG A 10 -19.36 42.53 7.10
C ARG A 10 -18.70 41.33 6.42
N SER A 11 -17.50 40.96 6.85
CA SER A 11 -16.99 39.60 6.69
C SER A 11 -17.74 38.65 7.64
N PRO A 12 -17.93 37.37 7.27
CA PRO A 12 -18.72 36.42 8.05
C PRO A 12 -17.96 36.03 9.31
N GLY A 13 -18.68 35.95 10.43
CA GLY A 13 -18.13 35.48 11.69
C GLY A 13 -17.63 34.04 11.58
N SER A 14 -16.42 33.81 12.09
CA SER A 14 -15.99 32.48 12.51
C SER A 14 -16.83 32.05 13.73
N PRO A 15 -17.34 30.81 13.79
CA PRO A 15 -18.01 30.32 14.98
C PRO A 15 -16.95 30.04 16.05
N LYS A 16 -16.81 30.96 17.02
CA LYS A 16 -16.16 30.66 18.30
C LYS A 16 -17.08 29.75 19.12
N MET A 17 -16.93 28.43 18.98
CA MET A 17 -17.28 27.51 20.06
C MET A 17 -16.11 27.47 21.04
N ALA A 18 -15.95 28.52 21.85
CA ALA A 18 -15.16 28.39 23.07
C ALA A 18 -16.13 27.82 24.13
N ALA A 19 -16.00 26.53 24.45
CA ALA A 19 -16.79 25.92 25.51
C ALA A 19 -16.48 26.64 26.83
N ASP A 20 -17.51 27.15 27.48
CA ASP A 20 -17.41 27.75 28.81
C ASP A 20 -16.88 26.73 29.84
N VAL A 21 -16.09 27.19 30.82
CA VAL A 21 -15.45 26.32 31.83
C VAL A 21 -16.50 25.52 32.61
N GLY A 22 -17.66 26.13 32.89
CA GLY A 22 -18.79 25.46 33.51
C GLY A 22 -19.39 24.36 32.64
N SER A 23 -19.47 24.58 31.31
CA SER A 23 -19.97 23.57 30.36
C SER A 23 -19.02 22.38 30.24
N MET A 24 -17.70 22.62 30.22
CA MET A 24 -16.69 21.55 30.23
C MET A 24 -16.69 20.76 31.54
N PHE A 25 -16.83 21.43 32.68
CA PHE A 25 -16.92 20.77 33.99
C PHE A 25 -18.12 19.82 34.06
N GLN A 26 -19.31 20.27 33.63
CA GLN A 26 -20.50 19.42 33.62
C GLN A 26 -20.35 18.22 32.69
N TYR A 27 -19.75 18.39 31.51
CA TYR A 27 -19.50 17.30 30.57
C TYR A 27 -18.59 16.22 31.17
N TRP A 28 -17.44 16.59 31.73
CA TRP A 28 -16.50 15.63 32.33
C TRP A 28 -17.06 14.97 33.60
N LYS A 29 -17.88 15.69 34.36
CA LYS A 29 -18.59 15.14 35.51
C LYS A 29 -19.63 14.10 35.11
N GLN A 30 -20.35 14.32 34.01
CA GLN A 30 -21.32 13.38 33.46
C GLN A 30 -20.67 12.17 32.79
N LEU A 31 -19.52 12.36 32.13
CA LEU A 31 -18.75 11.29 31.51
C LEU A 31 -18.24 10.27 32.55
N ASP A 32 -17.98 10.72 33.78
CA ASP A 32 -17.46 9.91 34.90
C ASP A 32 -16.29 9.02 34.47
N LEU A 33 -15.13 9.65 34.32
CA LEU A 33 -13.92 8.97 33.86
C LEU A 33 -13.57 7.75 34.73
N ARG A 34 -13.86 7.80 36.04
CA ARG A 34 -13.56 6.71 36.98
C ARG A 34 -14.43 5.49 36.73
N ARG A 35 -15.71 5.69 36.43
CA ARG A 35 -16.59 4.61 35.99
C ARG A 35 -16.14 4.04 34.64
N LEU A 36 -15.89 4.91 33.65
CA LEU A 36 -15.42 4.49 32.33
C LEU A 36 -14.11 3.69 32.40
N GLN A 37 -13.16 4.13 33.23
CA GLN A 37 -11.91 3.41 33.48
C GLN A 37 -12.15 2.01 34.06
N LYS A 38 -13.12 1.84 34.98
CA LYS A 38 -13.47 0.51 35.51
C LYS A 38 -14.09 -0.39 34.44
N GLU A 39 -15.00 0.13 33.63
CA GLU A 39 -15.62 -0.61 32.53
C GLU A 39 -14.55 -1.05 31.52
N LEU A 40 -13.65 -0.14 31.11
CA LEU A 40 -12.55 -0.46 30.21
C LEU A 40 -11.56 -1.47 30.80
N ASN A 41 -11.25 -1.41 32.10
CA ASN A 41 -10.41 -2.41 32.78
C ASN A 41 -11.05 -3.81 32.75
N SER A 42 -12.37 -3.91 32.92
CA SER A 42 -13.10 -5.18 32.82
C SER A 42 -12.98 -5.77 31.42
N VAL A 43 -13.27 -4.95 30.40
CA VAL A 43 -13.18 -5.36 28.99
C VAL A 43 -11.75 -5.76 28.62
N ALA A 44 -10.74 -5.01 29.05
CA ALA A 44 -9.34 -5.33 28.81
C ALA A 44 -8.91 -6.63 29.50
N SER A 45 -9.40 -6.92 30.69
CA SER A 45 -9.10 -8.15 31.44
C SER A 45 -9.70 -9.40 30.77
N GLU A 46 -10.91 -9.27 30.23
CA GLU A 46 -11.56 -10.35 29.47
C GLU A 46 -10.99 -10.54 28.06
N LEU A 47 -10.29 -9.54 27.52
CA LEU A 47 -9.78 -9.54 26.15
C LEU A 47 -8.80 -10.70 25.90
N ALA A 48 -7.94 -10.99 26.87
CA ALA A 48 -6.96 -12.09 26.76
C ALA A 48 -7.65 -13.46 26.65
N ALA A 49 -8.72 -13.68 27.44
CA ALA A 49 -9.49 -14.92 27.36
C ALA A 49 -10.22 -15.05 26.02
N ARG A 50 -10.77 -13.96 25.49
CA ARG A 50 -11.41 -13.94 24.15
C ARG A 50 -10.42 -14.20 23.01
N GLN A 51 -9.19 -13.68 23.12
CA GLN A 51 -8.12 -13.95 22.17
C GLN A 51 -7.76 -15.44 22.15
N GLU A 52 -7.57 -16.04 23.33
CA GLU A 52 -7.28 -17.47 23.46
C GLU A 52 -8.40 -18.35 22.89
N GLU A 53 -9.67 -18.03 23.20
CA GLU A 53 -10.84 -18.76 22.69
C GLU A 53 -10.96 -18.67 21.16
N SER A 54 -10.72 -17.49 20.59
CA SER A 54 -10.71 -17.27 19.14
C SER A 54 -9.62 -18.07 18.44
N GLU A 55 -8.39 -18.06 18.99
CA GLU A 55 -7.28 -18.85 18.48
C GLU A 55 -7.54 -20.36 18.59
N HIS A 56 -8.12 -20.81 19.70
CA HIS A 56 -8.49 -22.20 19.90
C HIS A 56 -9.58 -22.64 18.91
N SER A 57 -10.62 -21.83 18.72
CA SER A 57 -11.71 -22.09 17.79
C SER A 57 -11.22 -22.14 16.34
N HIS A 58 -10.31 -21.24 15.94
CA HIS A 58 -9.70 -21.26 14.62
C HIS A 58 -8.86 -22.54 14.41
N LYS A 59 -8.05 -22.94 15.39
CA LYS A 59 -7.28 -24.20 15.32
C LYS A 59 -8.21 -25.41 15.19
N HIS A 60 -9.27 -25.47 15.99
CA HIS A 60 -10.27 -26.53 15.92
C HIS A 60 -10.95 -26.60 14.56
N LEU A 61 -11.28 -25.45 13.97
CA LEU A 61 -11.89 -25.37 12.65
C LEU A 61 -10.97 -25.86 11.51
N ILE A 62 -9.67 -25.56 11.60
CA ILE A 62 -8.67 -26.09 10.67
C ILE A 62 -8.60 -27.62 10.76
N GLU A 63 -8.65 -28.16 11.98
CA GLU A 63 -8.65 -29.60 12.21
C GLU A 63 -9.91 -30.27 11.64
N LEU A 64 -11.09 -29.69 11.87
CA LEU A 64 -12.35 -30.15 11.27
C LEU A 64 -12.31 -30.11 9.74
N SER A 65 -11.77 -29.03 9.14
CA SER A 65 -11.63 -28.91 7.69
C SER A 65 -10.67 -29.97 7.12
N ARG A 66 -9.59 -30.27 7.84
CA ARG A 66 -8.63 -31.32 7.47
C ARG A 66 -9.26 -32.71 7.55
N GLU A 67 -9.98 -33.00 8.62
CA GLU A 67 -10.65 -34.28 8.83
C GLU A 67 -11.77 -34.48 7.81
N PHE A 68 -12.53 -33.43 7.50
CA PHE A 68 -13.51 -33.44 6.41
C PHE A 68 -12.85 -33.79 5.06
N LYS A 69 -11.75 -33.11 4.69
CA LYS A 69 -11.05 -33.39 3.43
C LYS A 69 -10.52 -34.83 3.35
N LYS A 70 -10.12 -35.42 4.48
CA LYS A 70 -9.60 -36.79 4.57
C LYS A 70 -10.69 -37.86 4.42
N ASN A 71 -11.88 -37.60 4.95
CA ASN A 71 -12.95 -38.61 5.05
C ASN A 71 -13.98 -38.57 3.90
N VAL A 72 -13.85 -37.61 2.98
CA VAL A 72 -14.82 -37.37 1.91
C VAL A 72 -14.24 -37.79 0.54
N PRO A 73 -15.04 -38.45 -0.33
CA PRO A 73 -14.66 -38.80 -1.70
C PRO A 73 -14.16 -37.61 -2.52
N GLU A 74 -13.32 -37.89 -3.52
CA GLU A 74 -12.64 -36.87 -4.33
C GLU A 74 -13.63 -35.98 -5.09
N GLU A 75 -14.73 -36.53 -5.61
CA GLU A 75 -15.72 -35.74 -6.36
C GLU A 75 -16.41 -34.68 -5.47
N ILE A 76 -16.70 -35.03 -4.21
CA ILE A 76 -17.32 -34.11 -3.24
C ILE A 76 -16.28 -33.11 -2.72
N ARG A 77 -15.02 -33.54 -2.58
CA ARG A 77 -13.92 -32.66 -2.16
C ARG A 77 -13.72 -31.53 -3.17
N GLU A 78 -13.73 -31.83 -4.46
CA GLU A 78 -13.59 -30.83 -5.53
C GLU A 78 -14.77 -29.86 -5.55
N MET A 79 -16.00 -30.36 -5.38
CA MET A 79 -17.21 -29.52 -5.32
C MET A 79 -17.19 -28.54 -4.12
N VAL A 80 -16.68 -28.99 -2.96
CA VAL A 80 -16.70 -28.23 -1.71
C VAL A 80 -15.42 -27.40 -1.50
N ALA A 81 -14.33 -27.70 -2.23
CA ALA A 81 -13.07 -26.98 -2.18
C ALA A 81 -13.18 -25.46 -2.32
N PRO A 82 -13.90 -24.89 -3.31
CA PRO A 82 -14.05 -23.43 -3.42
C PRO A 82 -14.76 -22.85 -2.19
N VAL A 83 -15.80 -23.52 -1.68
CA VAL A 83 -16.54 -23.07 -0.49
C VAL A 83 -15.65 -23.08 0.76
N LEU A 84 -14.87 -24.15 0.97
CA LEU A 84 -13.92 -24.22 2.10
C LEU A 84 -12.82 -23.17 2.00
N LYS A 85 -12.31 -22.89 0.79
CA LYS A 85 -11.32 -21.82 0.57
C LYS A 85 -11.90 -20.44 0.86
N SER A 86 -13.12 -20.14 0.39
CA SER A 86 -13.79 -18.87 0.68
C SER A 86 -14.10 -18.71 2.17
N PHE A 87 -14.57 -19.77 2.83
CA PHE A 87 -14.85 -19.74 4.26
C PHE A 87 -13.55 -19.55 5.08
N GLN A 88 -12.47 -20.23 4.71
CA GLN A 88 -11.16 -20.04 5.33
C GLN A 88 -10.64 -18.61 5.16
N ALA A 89 -10.80 -18.03 3.96
CA ALA A 89 -10.42 -16.65 3.70
C ALA A 89 -11.22 -15.66 4.56
N GLU A 90 -12.53 -15.84 4.69
CA GLU A 90 -13.37 -14.98 5.54
C GLU A 90 -13.01 -15.11 7.03
N VAL A 91 -12.76 -16.33 7.52
CA VAL A 91 -12.35 -16.55 8.91
C VAL A 91 -11.01 -15.87 9.21
N ILE A 92 -10.04 -15.94 8.29
CA ILE A 92 -8.75 -15.25 8.42
C ILE A 92 -8.96 -13.73 8.39
N ALA A 93 -9.76 -13.21 7.46
CA ALA A 93 -10.04 -11.78 7.34
C ALA A 93 -10.76 -11.25 8.59
N LEU A 94 -11.73 -11.99 9.13
CA LEU A 94 -12.42 -11.66 10.38
C LEU A 94 -11.47 -11.67 11.57
N SER A 95 -10.62 -12.71 11.69
CA SER A 95 -9.61 -12.80 12.75
C SER A 95 -8.64 -11.62 12.71
N LYS A 96 -8.23 -11.20 11.50
CA LYS A 96 -7.38 -10.02 11.28
C LYS A 96 -8.09 -8.74 11.73
N ARG A 97 -9.33 -8.51 11.28
CA ARG A 97 -10.14 -7.33 11.69
C ARG A 97 -10.36 -7.29 13.21
N SER A 98 -10.62 -8.44 13.85
CA SER A 98 -10.75 -8.53 15.32
C SER A 98 -9.46 -8.10 16.00
N LYS A 99 -8.31 -8.65 15.58
CA LYS A 99 -6.99 -8.34 16.16
C LYS A 99 -6.61 -6.86 15.98
N GLU A 100 -6.94 -6.27 14.84
CA GLU A 100 -6.75 -4.83 14.60
C GLU A 100 -7.64 -3.98 15.52
N ALA A 101 -8.91 -4.34 15.69
CA ALA A 101 -9.83 -3.66 16.60
C ALA A 101 -9.39 -3.79 18.07
N GLU A 102 -8.93 -4.97 18.49
CA GLU A 102 -8.37 -5.22 19.82
C GLU A 102 -7.11 -4.39 20.07
N THR A 103 -6.24 -4.29 19.06
CA THR A 103 -5.01 -3.47 19.14
C THR A 103 -5.36 -1.99 19.26
N ALA A 104 -6.31 -1.50 18.48
CA ALA A 104 -6.81 -0.13 18.57
C ALA A 104 -7.44 0.17 19.93
N PHE A 105 -8.26 -0.75 20.45
CA PHE A 105 -8.84 -0.67 21.78
C PHE A 105 -7.75 -0.57 22.85
N LEU A 106 -6.75 -1.47 22.84
CA LEU A 106 -5.67 -1.46 23.82
C LEU A 106 -4.82 -0.18 23.75
N SER A 107 -4.63 0.38 22.55
CA SER A 107 -3.93 1.66 22.36
C SER A 107 -4.66 2.81 23.05
N VAL A 108 -5.97 2.93 22.84
CA VAL A 108 -6.80 3.97 23.47
C VAL A 108 -6.92 3.73 24.98
N TYR A 109 -7.14 2.48 25.39
CA TYR A 109 -7.22 2.07 26.78
C TYR A 109 -5.96 2.47 27.58
N LYS A 110 -4.76 2.22 27.04
CA LYS A 110 -3.49 2.61 27.67
C LYS A 110 -3.40 4.11 27.90
N GLN A 111 -3.91 4.92 26.98
CA GLN A 111 -3.93 6.39 27.13
C GLN A 111 -4.95 6.84 28.18
N LEU A 112 -6.15 6.24 28.18
CA LEU A 112 -7.24 6.63 29.08
C LEU A 112 -7.03 6.20 30.54
N ILE A 113 -6.38 5.05 30.78
CA ILE A 113 -6.14 4.57 32.15
C ILE A 113 -5.02 5.34 32.85
N GLY A 114 -4.07 5.90 32.10
CA GLY A 114 -3.01 6.75 32.61
C GLY A 114 -3.41 8.21 32.80
N ALA A 115 -4.56 8.63 32.27
CA ALA A 115 -5.03 10.01 32.35
C ALA A 115 -5.59 10.33 33.75
N PRO A 116 -5.13 11.40 34.43
CA PRO A 116 -5.73 11.86 35.68
C PRO A 116 -7.14 12.42 35.43
N ASP A 117 -8.01 12.32 36.43
CA ASP A 117 -9.36 12.87 36.37
C ASP A 117 -9.33 14.41 36.22
N PRO A 118 -9.91 14.99 35.16
CA PRO A 118 -9.92 16.44 34.96
C PRO A 118 -10.97 17.16 35.82
N VAL A 119 -11.97 16.45 36.37
CA VAL A 119 -13.07 17.06 37.13
C VAL A 119 -12.58 17.89 38.33
N PRO A 120 -11.65 17.42 39.19
CA PRO A 120 -11.14 18.21 40.31
C PRO A 120 -10.44 19.50 39.89
N VAL A 121 -9.70 19.49 38.77
CA VAL A 121 -8.99 20.67 38.26
C VAL A 121 -9.99 21.67 37.67
N LEU A 122 -10.99 21.18 36.95
CA LEU A 122 -12.06 21.99 36.38
C LEU A 122 -12.98 22.60 37.45
N GLU A 123 -13.21 21.90 38.56
CA GLU A 123 -13.96 22.43 39.71
C GLU A 123 -13.24 23.64 40.33
N VAL A 124 -11.93 23.54 40.51
CA VAL A 124 -11.12 24.66 41.01
C VAL A 124 -11.15 25.82 40.02
N ALA A 125 -10.99 25.55 38.72
CA ALA A 125 -11.03 26.57 37.68
C ALA A 125 -12.40 27.28 37.60
N GLN A 126 -13.50 26.52 37.68
CA GLN A 126 -14.84 27.06 37.75
C GLN A 126 -15.03 27.93 39.00
N SER A 127 -14.54 27.50 40.16
CA SER A 127 -14.63 28.30 41.38
C SER A 127 -13.85 29.62 41.30
N VAL A 128 -12.71 29.63 40.56
CA VAL A 128 -11.92 30.84 40.32
C VAL A 128 -12.65 31.77 39.37
N GLU A 129 -13.24 31.23 38.30
CA GLU A 129 -14.05 31.95 37.33
C GLU A 129 -15.29 32.59 38.00
N GLU A 130 -16.00 31.84 38.84
CA GLU A 130 -17.13 32.36 39.63
C GLU A 130 -16.70 33.48 40.58
N ARG A 131 -15.54 33.34 41.27
CA ARG A 131 -14.98 34.43 42.10
C ARG A 131 -14.56 35.63 41.27
N LEU A 132 -13.99 35.43 40.08
CA LEU A 132 -13.58 36.50 39.18
C LEU A 132 -14.79 37.26 38.64
N GLN A 133 -15.84 36.55 38.26
CA GLN A 133 -17.13 37.14 37.86
C GLN A 133 -17.77 37.89 39.03
N GLN A 134 -17.70 37.36 40.25
CA GLN A 134 -18.15 38.05 41.45
C GLN A 134 -17.35 39.34 41.72
N VAL A 135 -16.04 39.33 41.53
CA VAL A 135 -15.17 40.53 41.63
C VAL A 135 -15.43 41.53 40.50
N GLN A 136 -15.80 41.08 39.31
CA GLN A 136 -16.16 41.95 38.17
C GLN A 136 -17.59 42.53 38.30
N CYS A 137 -18.51 41.84 38.97
CA CYS A 137 -19.86 42.33 39.28
C CYS A 137 -19.89 43.29 40.49
N LEU A 138 -18.87 43.25 41.35
CA LEU A 138 -18.63 44.29 42.34
C LEU A 138 -17.97 45.48 41.63
N ASP A 139 -18.75 46.54 41.41
CA ASP A 139 -18.37 47.80 40.75
C ASP A 139 -16.98 48.33 41.19
N PRO A 140 -16.23 49.05 40.31
CA PRO A 140 -14.83 49.45 40.52
C PRO A 140 -14.67 50.65 41.46
N GLU A 141 -15.34 50.61 42.61
CA GLU A 141 -15.25 51.62 43.66
C GLU A 141 -14.43 51.09 44.85
N ASN A 142 -13.22 51.67 44.98
CA ASN A 142 -12.45 51.92 46.22
C ASN A 142 -11.46 50.84 46.76
N PRO A 143 -10.36 51.20 47.48
CA PRO A 143 -9.16 51.91 47.01
C PRO A 143 -7.83 51.49 47.70
N PRO A 144 -7.26 50.28 47.61
CA PRO A 144 -5.94 50.05 48.23
C PRO A 144 -4.76 50.23 47.24
N LEU A 145 -5.01 50.11 45.93
CA LEU A 145 -3.91 50.01 44.94
C LEU A 145 -3.40 51.35 44.40
N LYS A 146 -4.21 52.42 44.47
CA LYS A 146 -3.77 53.77 44.03
C LYS A 146 -2.79 54.42 45.01
N GLU A 147 -2.85 54.13 46.30
CA GLU A 147 -1.92 54.70 47.28
C GLU A 147 -0.53 54.05 47.23
N LEU A 148 -0.46 52.73 46.99
CA LEU A 148 0.82 52.01 46.84
C LEU A 148 1.56 52.40 45.55
N ASN A 149 0.84 52.69 44.47
CA ASN A 149 1.42 53.19 43.22
C ASN A 149 1.84 54.67 43.27
N ARG A 150 1.15 55.50 44.06
CA ARG A 150 1.55 56.91 44.28
C ARG A 150 2.82 57.03 45.13
N GLN A 151 3.05 56.11 46.07
CA GLN A 151 4.28 56.06 46.86
C GLN A 151 5.50 55.58 46.04
N ARG A 152 5.33 54.60 45.14
CA ARG A 152 6.41 54.16 44.22
C ARG A 152 6.78 55.19 43.15
N LYS A 153 5.84 56.04 42.70
CA LYS A 153 6.10 57.09 41.70
C LYS A 153 6.82 58.35 42.24
N LYS A 154 7.01 58.49 43.56
CA LYS A 154 7.64 59.66 44.18
C LYS A 154 9.15 59.54 44.44
N HIS A 155 9.82 58.46 44.01
CA HIS A 155 11.29 58.32 44.08
C HIS A 155 11.97 57.85 42.78
N PRO A 156 11.98 58.61 41.66
CA PRO A 156 12.82 58.28 40.50
C PRO A 156 13.98 59.27 40.23
N GLU A 157 14.29 60.23 41.11
CA GLU A 157 15.35 61.21 40.84
C GLU A 157 16.18 61.53 42.08
N LEU A 158 17.15 60.68 42.44
CA LEU A 158 18.33 61.07 43.21
C LEU A 158 19.52 60.17 42.86
N LEU A 159 20.60 60.81 42.40
CA LEU A 159 21.98 60.34 42.27
C LEU A 159 22.36 59.47 41.05
N GLY A 160 22.49 60.14 39.91
CA GLY A 160 23.70 59.98 39.09
C GLY A 160 24.87 60.78 39.67
N THR A 161 26.10 60.38 39.32
CA THR A 161 27.40 61.02 39.61
C THR A 161 28.06 60.60 40.93
N LYS A 162 29.08 59.72 40.89
CA LYS A 162 30.50 60.14 40.89
C LYS A 162 31.45 58.93 40.87
N GLU A 163 32.54 59.16 40.17
CA GLU A 163 33.73 58.34 40.04
C GLU A 163 34.53 58.20 41.35
N GLN A 164 35.36 57.16 41.35
CA GLN A 164 36.71 57.09 41.93
C GLN A 164 36.90 56.87 43.45
N ARG A 165 37.65 55.78 43.69
CA ARG A 165 38.80 55.64 44.61
C ARG A 165 38.53 55.13 46.03
N GLY A 166 39.16 53.99 46.34
CA GLY A 166 39.96 53.85 47.56
C GLY A 166 39.79 52.57 48.38
N GLY A 167 40.60 51.55 48.05
CA GLY A 167 41.39 50.74 49.00
C GLY A 167 40.67 49.79 49.96
N THR A 168 41.02 48.49 49.89
CA THR A 168 42.03 47.85 50.77
C THR A 168 42.09 46.33 50.48
N SER A 169 43.32 45.82 50.34
CA SER A 169 43.74 44.40 50.16
C SER A 169 43.58 43.60 51.49
N PRO A 170 43.90 42.28 51.66
CA PRO A 170 45.05 41.58 51.05
C PRO A 170 44.94 40.06 50.70
N ALA A 171 46.00 39.64 49.98
CA ALA A 171 46.65 38.31 49.93
C ALA A 171 45.98 37.20 49.08
N GLY A 172 46.68 36.49 48.17
CA GLY A 172 48.08 36.49 47.77
C GLY A 172 48.42 35.21 47.00
N LEU A 173 49.53 35.24 46.25
CA LEU A 173 50.31 34.15 45.64
C LEU A 173 50.09 33.83 44.14
N MET A 174 50.78 34.61 43.30
CA MET A 174 51.56 34.10 42.16
C MET A 174 53.04 34.21 42.52
N VAL A 175 53.84 33.17 42.24
CA VAL A 175 55.30 33.23 42.25
C VAL A 175 55.79 32.76 40.89
N SER A 176 56.44 33.68 40.16
CA SER A 176 57.20 33.43 38.94
C SER A 176 58.63 33.93 39.16
N GLU A 177 59.55 33.07 38.71
CA GLU A 177 60.96 33.26 38.34
C GLU A 177 61.79 34.45 38.84
N GLY A 178 63.00 34.13 39.31
CA GLY A 178 64.13 35.05 39.22
C GLY A 178 65.33 34.72 40.11
N ALA A 179 66.42 34.31 39.46
CA ALA A 179 67.82 34.33 39.91
C ALA A 179 68.37 33.13 40.72
N ARG A 180 69.35 32.43 40.14
CA ARG A 180 70.80 32.70 40.36
C ARG A 180 71.68 31.75 39.56
N LEU A 181 72.63 32.31 38.80
CA LEU A 181 73.81 31.62 38.30
C LEU A 181 74.85 31.51 39.43
N THR A 182 75.45 30.33 39.63
CA THR A 182 76.91 30.10 39.73
C THR A 182 77.24 28.68 40.22
N SER A 183 78.34 28.16 39.66
CA SER A 183 79.31 27.24 40.28
C SER A 183 79.22 25.72 40.02
N VAL A 184 80.00 25.31 39.01
CA VAL A 184 81.07 24.29 39.06
C VAL A 184 80.71 22.87 39.56
N ASN A 185 80.77 21.96 38.58
CA ASN A 185 81.49 20.67 38.57
C ASN A 185 80.69 19.36 38.48
N SER A 186 81.02 18.64 37.39
CA SER A 186 81.18 17.19 37.32
C SER A 186 79.98 16.32 37.70
N LYS A 187 79.02 16.19 36.78
CA LYS A 187 78.13 15.01 36.66
C LYS A 187 77.49 14.84 35.27
N ALA A 188 78.05 15.45 34.23
CA ALA A 188 77.51 15.47 32.86
C ALA A 188 77.68 14.16 32.06
N LEU A 189 77.98 13.02 32.69
CA LEU A 189 78.17 11.74 32.00
C LEU A 189 77.22 10.62 32.45
N PHE A 190 76.37 10.85 33.46
CA PHE A 190 75.45 9.81 33.98
C PHE A 190 73.96 10.19 33.96
N THR A 191 73.59 11.41 33.57
CA THR A 191 72.18 11.87 33.45
C THR A 191 71.61 11.74 32.04
N ASP A 192 72.48 11.69 31.02
CA ASP A 192 72.13 11.60 29.61
C ASP A 192 71.34 10.32 29.25
N PRO A 193 71.74 9.10 29.69
CA PRO A 193 70.99 7.89 29.33
C PRO A 193 69.62 7.77 30.02
N LEU A 194 69.42 8.39 31.20
CA LEU A 194 68.12 8.40 31.89
C LEU A 194 67.14 9.37 31.24
N LEU A 195 67.61 10.55 30.82
CA LEU A 195 66.80 11.51 30.08
C LEU A 195 66.43 10.96 28.69
N GLN A 196 67.38 10.35 27.98
CA GLN A 196 67.13 9.70 26.70
C GLN A 196 66.12 8.54 26.81
N ARG A 197 66.19 7.75 27.89
CA ARG A 197 65.20 6.71 28.17
C ARG A 197 63.81 7.29 28.46
N ASN A 198 63.73 8.38 29.24
CA ASN A 198 62.47 9.05 29.54
C ASN A 198 61.83 9.66 28.27
N GLU A 199 62.64 10.24 27.38
CA GLU A 199 62.19 10.76 26.09
C GLU A 199 61.72 9.63 25.17
N ALA A 200 62.44 8.50 25.12
CA ALA A 200 62.02 7.32 24.36
C ALA A 200 60.71 6.71 24.90
N GLU A 201 60.53 6.61 26.21
CA GLU A 201 59.26 6.16 26.83
C GLU A 201 58.11 7.15 26.55
N ARG A 202 58.37 8.47 26.59
CA ARG A 202 57.39 9.51 26.22
C ARG A 202 57.00 9.41 24.74
N GLN A 203 57.99 9.22 23.86
CA GLN A 203 57.77 9.04 22.43
C GLN A 203 56.96 7.77 22.14
N LYS A 204 57.27 6.67 22.85
CA LYS A 204 56.51 5.42 22.77
C LYS A 204 55.07 5.60 23.24
N GLY A 205 54.85 6.30 24.36
CA GLY A 205 53.51 6.61 24.87
C GLY A 205 52.69 7.48 23.91
N LEU A 206 53.32 8.46 23.26
CA LEU A 206 52.68 9.26 22.21
C LEU A 206 52.33 8.40 20.99
N GLN A 207 53.20 7.48 20.58
CA GLN A 207 52.94 6.58 19.46
C GLN A 207 51.83 5.58 19.76
N GLU A 208 51.80 5.01 20.97
CA GLU A 208 50.71 4.13 21.45
C GLU A 208 49.38 4.90 21.51
N ALA A 209 49.38 6.16 21.96
CA ALA A 209 48.20 7.03 21.96
C ALA A 209 47.74 7.35 20.53
N GLN A 210 48.66 7.61 19.60
CA GLN A 210 48.35 7.88 18.19
C GLN A 210 47.73 6.65 17.50
N ILE A 211 48.26 5.45 17.75
CA ILE A 211 47.70 4.19 17.25
C ILE A 211 46.29 3.98 17.82
N THR A 212 46.09 4.19 19.12
CA THR A 212 44.78 4.05 19.77
C THR A 212 43.75 5.04 19.21
N LEU A 213 44.17 6.29 18.98
CA LEU A 213 43.29 7.31 18.39
C LEU A 213 42.92 6.95 16.95
N ALA A 214 43.88 6.47 16.15
CA ALA A 214 43.63 6.03 14.79
C ALA A 214 42.66 4.84 14.75
N ALA A 215 42.81 3.86 15.65
CA ALA A 215 41.88 2.73 15.78
C ALA A 215 40.45 3.20 16.14
N ARG A 216 40.31 4.09 17.13
CA ARG A 216 39.00 4.66 17.50
C ARG A 216 38.36 5.48 16.37
N LEU A 217 39.17 6.19 15.60
CA LEU A 217 38.69 6.95 14.45
C LEU A 217 38.19 6.01 13.34
N GLY A 218 38.93 4.94 13.04
CA GLY A 218 38.50 3.91 12.10
C GLY A 218 37.21 3.20 12.53
N GLU A 219 37.06 2.86 13.81
CA GLU A 219 35.81 2.30 14.36
C GLU A 219 34.63 3.27 14.22
N ALA A 220 34.84 4.57 14.49
CA ALA A 220 33.82 5.58 14.34
C ALA A 220 33.42 5.78 12.87
N GLU A 221 34.38 5.79 11.96
CA GLU A 221 34.13 5.85 10.51
C GLU A 221 33.33 4.64 10.02
N GLU A 222 33.66 3.44 10.48
CA GLU A 222 32.91 2.23 10.13
C GLU A 222 31.49 2.27 10.68
N LYS A 223 31.31 2.75 11.92
CA LYS A 223 29.97 2.96 12.50
C LYS A 223 29.15 3.96 11.70
N ILE A 224 29.76 5.03 11.18
CA ILE A 224 29.08 5.99 10.29
C ILE A 224 28.66 5.32 8.99
N LYS A 225 29.51 4.49 8.37
CA LYS A 225 29.15 3.74 7.15
C LYS A 225 27.98 2.79 7.39
N VAL A 226 28.01 2.02 8.48
CA VAL A 226 26.92 1.10 8.85
C VAL A 226 25.61 1.85 9.08
N LEU A 227 25.65 2.97 9.82
CA LEU A 227 24.45 3.80 10.04
C LEU A 227 23.93 4.39 8.73
N HIS A 228 24.80 4.83 7.84
CA HIS A 228 24.41 5.37 6.54
C HIS A 228 23.81 4.29 5.63
N ALA A 229 24.35 3.07 5.65
CA ALA A 229 23.79 1.93 4.93
C ALA A 229 22.42 1.53 5.50
N ALA A 230 22.26 1.48 6.82
CA ALA A 230 20.98 1.22 7.48
C ALA A 230 19.95 2.30 7.14
N LEU A 231 20.34 3.58 7.16
CA LEU A 231 19.46 4.68 6.76
C LEU A 231 18.98 4.52 5.31
N LYS A 232 19.88 4.22 4.38
CA LYS A 232 19.52 3.95 2.98
C LYS A 232 18.57 2.77 2.85
N ALA A 233 18.82 1.66 3.56
CA ALA A 233 17.94 0.49 3.56
C ALA A 233 16.53 0.84 4.09
N THR A 234 16.44 1.60 5.19
CA THR A 234 15.14 2.03 5.72
C THR A 234 14.41 3.01 4.78
N GLN A 235 15.15 3.86 4.06
CA GLN A 235 14.56 4.74 3.05
C GLN A 235 14.02 3.97 1.86
N THR A 236 14.73 2.94 1.38
CA THR A 236 14.24 2.07 0.30
C THR A 236 13.02 1.28 0.74
N GLU A 237 13.04 0.69 1.94
CA GLU A 237 11.88 -0.03 2.49
C GLU A 237 10.64 0.88 2.64
N LEU A 238 10.82 2.14 3.05
CA LEU A 238 9.73 3.12 3.13
C LEU A 238 9.13 3.44 1.75
N LEU A 239 9.97 3.58 0.72
CA LEU A 239 9.51 3.80 -0.64
C LEU A 239 8.76 2.58 -1.18
N ASP A 240 9.29 1.38 -0.97
CA ASP A 240 8.65 0.13 -1.38
C ASP A 240 7.29 -0.06 -0.71
N LEU A 241 7.19 0.24 0.59
CA LEU A 241 5.91 0.20 1.32
C LEU A 241 4.91 1.22 0.78
N ARG A 242 5.37 2.41 0.40
CA ARG A 242 4.51 3.44 -0.20
C ARG A 242 3.99 2.99 -1.57
N CYS A 243 4.85 2.43 -2.42
CA CYS A 243 4.45 1.87 -3.71
C CYS A 243 3.41 0.74 -3.53
N LYS A 244 3.65 -0.20 -2.60
CA LYS A 244 2.69 -1.28 -2.30
C LYS A 244 1.34 -0.76 -1.80
N TYR A 245 1.35 0.27 -0.95
CA TYR A 245 0.12 0.91 -0.49
C TYR A 245 -0.65 1.56 -1.65
N ASP A 246 0.04 2.28 -2.53
CA ASP A 246 -0.57 2.94 -3.68
C ASP A 246 -1.14 1.91 -4.68
N GLU A 247 -0.44 0.79 -4.91
CA GLU A 247 -0.92 -0.35 -5.71
C GLU A 247 -2.15 -1.02 -5.09
N GLU A 248 -2.14 -1.29 -3.79
CA GLU A 248 -3.29 -1.87 -3.08
C GLU A 248 -4.50 -0.92 -3.11
N ALA A 249 -4.26 0.39 -2.96
CA ALA A 249 -5.31 1.41 -3.06
C ALA A 249 -5.91 1.45 -4.46
N ALA A 250 -5.10 1.36 -5.52
CA ALA A 250 -5.56 1.28 -6.90
C ALA A 250 -6.38 0.00 -7.16
N SER A 251 -5.87 -1.16 -6.74
CA SER A 251 -6.57 -2.44 -6.87
C SER A 251 -7.94 -2.44 -6.17
N LYS A 252 -8.03 -1.86 -4.96
CA LYS A 252 -9.30 -1.71 -4.24
C LYS A 252 -10.26 -0.77 -4.95
N ALA A 253 -9.76 0.32 -5.54
CA ALA A 253 -10.60 1.22 -6.32
C ALA A 253 -11.20 0.51 -7.55
N ASP A 254 -10.41 -0.32 -8.22
CA ASP A 254 -10.86 -1.13 -9.37
C ASP A 254 -11.91 -2.18 -8.95
N GLU A 255 -11.70 -2.87 -7.84
CA GLU A 255 -12.70 -3.80 -7.28
C GLU A 255 -14.03 -3.11 -6.95
N VAL A 256 -13.97 -1.94 -6.32
CA VAL A 256 -15.17 -1.14 -6.01
C VAL A 256 -15.86 -0.70 -7.29
N ALA A 257 -15.12 -0.25 -8.32
CA ALA A 257 -15.69 0.13 -9.60
C ALA A 257 -16.39 -1.04 -10.30
N MET A 258 -15.82 -2.25 -10.22
CA MET A 258 -16.43 -3.46 -10.73
C MET A 258 -17.72 -3.82 -9.97
N ILE A 259 -17.72 -3.74 -8.64
CA ILE A 259 -18.91 -4.00 -7.81
C ILE A 259 -20.01 -2.97 -8.13
N MET A 260 -19.67 -1.69 -8.26
CA MET A 260 -20.62 -0.65 -8.65
C MET A 260 -21.24 -0.92 -10.02
N THR A 261 -20.42 -1.35 -10.99
CA THR A 261 -20.91 -1.72 -12.34
C THR A 261 -21.84 -2.93 -12.30
N ASN A 262 -21.53 -3.95 -11.49
CA ASN A 262 -22.37 -5.13 -11.33
C ASN A 262 -23.68 -4.81 -10.60
N LEU A 263 -23.64 -3.92 -9.60
CA LEU A 263 -24.82 -3.42 -8.90
C LEU A 263 -25.74 -2.67 -9.87
N GLU A 264 -25.19 -1.80 -10.71
CA GLU A 264 -25.94 -1.07 -11.72
C GLU A 264 -26.63 -2.02 -12.71
N LYS A 265 -25.90 -3.03 -13.22
CA LYS A 265 -26.48 -4.07 -14.09
C LYS A 265 -27.55 -4.90 -13.39
N ALA A 266 -27.41 -5.17 -12.09
CA ALA A 266 -28.41 -5.89 -11.32
C ALA A 266 -29.67 -5.03 -11.12
N ASN A 267 -29.52 -3.74 -10.84
CA ASN A 267 -30.62 -2.77 -10.75
C ASN A 267 -31.37 -2.66 -12.07
N GLN A 268 -30.67 -2.53 -13.20
CA GLN A 268 -31.30 -2.49 -14.53
C GLN A 268 -32.11 -3.76 -14.84
N ARG A 269 -31.61 -4.94 -14.45
CA ARG A 269 -32.37 -6.19 -14.58
C ARG A 269 -33.59 -6.24 -13.66
N ALA A 270 -33.47 -5.75 -12.43
CA ALA A 270 -34.59 -5.67 -11.50
C ALA A 270 -35.68 -4.72 -12.01
N GLU A 271 -35.31 -3.55 -12.53
CA GLU A 271 -36.24 -2.60 -13.15
C GLU A 271 -36.91 -3.19 -14.40
N ALA A 272 -36.17 -3.93 -15.24
CA ALA A 272 -36.74 -4.61 -16.39
C ALA A 272 -37.78 -5.66 -15.99
N ALA A 273 -37.45 -6.50 -15.01
CA ALA A 273 -38.38 -7.48 -14.47
C ALA A 273 -39.61 -6.82 -13.84
N GLN A 274 -39.45 -5.69 -13.14
CA GLN A 274 -40.56 -4.96 -12.56
C GLN A 274 -41.51 -4.40 -13.63
N ARG A 275 -40.97 -3.83 -14.71
CA ARG A 275 -41.77 -3.38 -15.87
C ARG A 275 -42.54 -4.53 -16.53
N GLU A 276 -41.95 -5.72 -16.65
CA GLU A 276 -42.66 -6.89 -17.18
C GLU A 276 -43.82 -7.32 -16.27
N VAL A 277 -43.61 -7.33 -14.94
CA VAL A 277 -44.66 -7.63 -13.97
C VAL A 277 -45.80 -6.61 -14.05
N GLU A 278 -45.49 -5.32 -14.16
CA GLU A 278 -46.48 -4.26 -14.34
C GLU A 278 -47.27 -4.45 -15.64
N SER A 279 -46.59 -4.72 -16.76
CA SER A 279 -47.24 -5.01 -18.05
C SER A 279 -48.15 -6.24 -17.98
N LEU A 280 -47.71 -7.33 -17.35
CA LEU A 280 -48.53 -8.53 -17.18
C LEU A 280 -49.75 -8.27 -16.29
N ARG A 281 -49.62 -7.45 -15.25
CA ARG A 281 -50.76 -7.03 -14.41
C ARG A 281 -51.77 -6.22 -15.20
N GLU A 282 -51.33 -5.29 -16.05
CA GLU A 282 -52.20 -4.52 -16.93
C GLU A 282 -52.92 -5.42 -17.95
N GLN A 283 -52.21 -6.37 -18.55
CA GLN A 283 -52.81 -7.36 -19.47
C GLN A 283 -53.86 -8.22 -18.75
N LEU A 284 -53.56 -8.70 -17.54
CA LEU A 284 -54.51 -9.48 -16.74
C LEU A 284 -55.75 -8.65 -16.40
N ALA A 285 -55.59 -7.38 -16.04
CA ALA A 285 -56.70 -6.47 -15.77
C ALA A 285 -57.56 -6.24 -17.02
N SER A 286 -56.94 -6.06 -18.19
CA SER A 286 -57.62 -5.92 -19.49
C SER A 286 -58.43 -7.17 -19.84
N VAL A 287 -57.84 -8.37 -19.71
CA VAL A 287 -58.53 -9.65 -19.94
C VAL A 287 -59.69 -9.83 -18.96
N ASN A 288 -59.49 -9.53 -17.67
CA ASN A 288 -60.56 -9.64 -16.66
C ASN A 288 -61.73 -8.69 -16.97
N SER A 289 -61.42 -7.45 -17.38
CA SER A 289 -62.42 -6.48 -17.84
C SER A 289 -63.18 -7.00 -19.07
N SER A 290 -62.47 -7.56 -20.06
CA SER A 290 -63.06 -8.14 -21.26
C SER A 290 -63.98 -9.34 -20.94
N ILE A 291 -63.57 -10.24 -20.05
CA ILE A 291 -64.39 -11.38 -19.59
C ILE A 291 -65.65 -10.86 -18.87
N ARG A 292 -65.52 -9.87 -17.98
CA ARG A 292 -66.68 -9.27 -17.30
C ARG A 292 -67.66 -8.64 -18.29
N LEU A 293 -67.18 -7.97 -19.32
CA LEU A 293 -68.02 -7.39 -20.37
C LEU A 293 -68.69 -8.48 -21.24
N ALA A 294 -68.00 -9.59 -21.52
CA ALA A 294 -68.54 -10.71 -22.29
C ALA A 294 -69.58 -11.55 -21.52
N CYS A 295 -69.43 -11.70 -20.20
CA CYS A 295 -70.32 -12.49 -19.36
C CYS A 295 -71.55 -11.73 -18.82
N CYS A 296 -71.64 -10.41 -19.04
CA CYS A 296 -72.76 -9.56 -18.60
C CYS A 296 -73.78 -9.27 -19.72
N SER A 297 -74.03 -10.24 -20.60
CA SER A 297 -75.22 -10.20 -21.47
C SER A 297 -76.40 -10.87 -20.74
N PRO A 298 -77.58 -10.23 -20.64
CA PRO A 298 -78.73 -10.86 -20.01
C PRO A 298 -79.13 -12.11 -20.80
N GLN A 299 -79.14 -13.25 -20.11
CA GLN A 299 -79.46 -14.55 -20.67
C GLN A 299 -80.96 -14.63 -20.95
N GLY A 300 -81.35 -14.48 -22.22
CA GLY A 300 -82.66 -14.87 -22.72
C GLY A 300 -82.71 -16.39 -22.95
N PRO A 301 -83.84 -17.07 -22.67
CA PRO A 301 -83.92 -18.52 -22.82
C PRO A 301 -84.24 -18.86 -24.28
N SER A 302 -83.23 -19.26 -25.04
CA SER A 302 -83.48 -20.06 -26.24
C SER A 302 -82.26 -20.93 -26.53
N GLY A 303 -82.47 -22.23 -26.49
CA GLY A 303 -81.49 -23.19 -26.94
C GLY A 303 -81.33 -23.05 -28.45
N ASP A 304 -80.17 -22.58 -28.89
CA ASP A 304 -79.64 -22.88 -30.20
C ASP A 304 -78.14 -23.02 -30.08
N LYS A 305 -77.62 -24.08 -30.72
CA LYS A 305 -76.20 -24.39 -30.82
C LYS A 305 -75.45 -23.17 -31.34
N VAL A 306 -74.79 -22.44 -30.44
CA VAL A 306 -73.80 -21.44 -30.82
C VAL A 306 -72.60 -22.22 -31.36
N ASN A 307 -72.61 -22.42 -32.67
CA ASN A 307 -71.44 -22.82 -33.43
C ASN A 307 -70.43 -21.68 -33.32
N TYR A 308 -69.55 -21.73 -32.33
CA TYR A 308 -68.35 -20.89 -32.26
C TYR A 308 -67.45 -21.31 -33.41
N SER A 309 -67.72 -20.73 -34.59
CA SER A 309 -66.89 -20.87 -35.78
C SER A 309 -65.47 -20.44 -35.44
N LEU A 310 -64.59 -21.43 -35.46
CA LEU A 310 -63.17 -21.40 -35.16
C LEU A 310 -62.38 -20.55 -36.19
N CYS A 311 -62.63 -19.24 -36.27
CA CYS A 311 -61.90 -18.33 -37.15
C CYS A 311 -60.51 -17.89 -36.62
N SER A 312 -59.91 -18.66 -35.71
CA SER A 312 -58.55 -18.42 -35.19
C SER A 312 -57.50 -19.45 -35.65
N GLY A 313 -57.92 -20.57 -36.25
CA GLY A 313 -57.02 -21.67 -36.63
C GLY A 313 -55.90 -21.24 -37.60
N PRO A 314 -56.19 -20.71 -38.79
CA PRO A 314 -55.16 -20.41 -39.80
C PRO A 314 -54.18 -19.31 -39.38
N ARG A 315 -54.63 -18.30 -38.61
CA ARG A 315 -53.76 -17.23 -38.10
C ARG A 315 -52.85 -17.71 -36.96
N LEU A 316 -53.37 -18.56 -36.09
CA LEU A 316 -52.59 -19.19 -35.02
C LEU A 316 -51.54 -20.14 -35.62
N GLU A 317 -51.93 -20.93 -36.62
CA GLU A 317 -51.05 -21.86 -37.33
C GLU A 317 -49.92 -21.13 -38.07
N ALA A 318 -50.22 -20.02 -38.75
CA ALA A 318 -49.19 -19.18 -39.38
C ALA A 318 -48.24 -18.53 -38.36
N ALA A 319 -48.77 -18.10 -37.19
CA ALA A 319 -47.94 -17.55 -36.12
C ALA A 319 -47.04 -18.61 -35.48
N LEU A 320 -47.54 -19.83 -35.31
CA LEU A 320 -46.79 -20.97 -34.80
C LEU A 320 -45.66 -21.35 -35.79
N ALA A 321 -45.96 -21.45 -37.09
CA ALA A 321 -44.95 -21.69 -38.12
C ALA A 321 -43.92 -20.55 -38.24
N ALA A 322 -44.29 -19.30 -37.93
CA ALA A 322 -43.33 -18.19 -37.84
C ALA A 322 -42.41 -18.33 -36.61
N LYS A 323 -42.96 -18.75 -35.46
CA LYS A 323 -42.17 -19.01 -34.25
C LYS A 323 -41.26 -20.22 -34.42
N ASP A 324 -41.68 -21.30 -35.09
CA ASP A 324 -40.83 -22.45 -35.39
C ASP A 324 -39.65 -22.08 -36.28
N ARG A 325 -39.88 -21.23 -37.29
CA ARG A 325 -38.79 -20.69 -38.13
C ARG A 325 -37.81 -19.85 -37.33
N GLU A 326 -38.32 -19.04 -36.39
CA GLU A 326 -37.48 -18.24 -35.51
C GLU A 326 -36.68 -19.11 -34.53
N ILE A 327 -37.28 -20.16 -33.98
CA ILE A 327 -36.56 -21.14 -33.16
C ILE A 327 -35.42 -21.78 -33.96
N LEU A 328 -35.68 -22.22 -35.20
CA LEU A 328 -34.64 -22.80 -36.06
C LEU A 328 -33.52 -21.81 -36.41
N ARG A 329 -33.86 -20.52 -36.56
CA ARG A 329 -32.88 -19.45 -36.79
C ARG A 329 -32.01 -19.24 -35.55
N LEU A 330 -32.62 -19.09 -34.38
CA LEU A 330 -31.92 -18.93 -33.10
C LEU A 330 -31.04 -20.13 -32.78
N LEU A 331 -31.48 -21.36 -33.06
CA LEU A 331 -30.66 -22.56 -32.89
C LEU A 331 -29.41 -22.55 -33.78
N LYS A 332 -29.52 -22.08 -35.02
CA LYS A 332 -28.36 -21.91 -35.91
C LYS A 332 -27.41 -20.83 -35.41
N ASP A 333 -27.95 -19.71 -34.91
CA ASP A 333 -27.14 -18.63 -34.34
C ASP A 333 -26.40 -19.09 -33.09
N ILE A 334 -27.06 -19.85 -32.21
CA ILE A 334 -26.44 -20.46 -31.02
C ILE A 334 -25.30 -21.39 -31.46
N GLN A 335 -25.53 -22.27 -32.43
CA GLN A 335 -24.49 -23.17 -32.93
C GLN A 335 -23.30 -22.42 -33.56
N HIS A 336 -23.58 -21.36 -34.33
CA HIS A 336 -22.54 -20.53 -34.92
C HIS A 336 -21.72 -19.81 -33.84
N LEU A 337 -22.38 -19.23 -32.84
CA LEU A 337 -21.72 -18.57 -31.72
C LEU A 337 -20.90 -19.56 -30.89
N GLN A 338 -21.41 -20.76 -30.64
CA GLN A 338 -20.68 -21.82 -29.95
C GLN A 338 -19.41 -22.21 -30.71
N ASN A 339 -19.49 -22.40 -32.03
CA ASN A 339 -18.31 -22.72 -32.84
C ASN A 339 -17.30 -21.58 -32.85
N SER A 340 -17.76 -20.33 -32.99
CA SER A 340 -16.87 -19.16 -32.97
C SER A 340 -16.20 -18.97 -31.62
N LEU A 341 -16.90 -19.27 -30.52
CA LEU A 341 -16.35 -19.22 -29.17
C LEU A 341 -15.30 -20.32 -29.00
N GLN A 342 -15.59 -21.55 -29.45
CA GLN A 342 -14.64 -22.66 -29.44
C GLN A 342 -13.38 -22.35 -30.27
N GLU A 343 -13.52 -21.78 -31.47
CA GLU A 343 -12.38 -21.36 -32.30
C GLU A 343 -11.53 -20.26 -31.62
N LEU A 344 -12.17 -19.33 -30.91
CA LEU A 344 -11.48 -18.30 -30.14
C LEU A 344 -10.76 -18.88 -28.91
N GLU A 345 -11.38 -19.83 -28.22
CA GLU A 345 -10.78 -20.56 -27.10
C GLU A 345 -9.57 -21.39 -27.58
N GLU A 346 -9.70 -22.13 -28.67
CA GLU A 346 -8.61 -22.93 -29.25
C GLU A 346 -7.46 -22.04 -29.74
N SER A 347 -7.75 -20.93 -30.43
CA SER A 347 -6.71 -20.00 -30.91
C SER A 347 -5.98 -19.29 -29.76
N SER A 348 -6.71 -18.86 -28.73
CA SER A 348 -6.09 -18.26 -27.55
C SER A 348 -5.27 -19.27 -26.74
N ALA A 349 -5.76 -20.51 -26.56
CA ALA A 349 -5.02 -21.59 -25.92
C ALA A 349 -3.71 -21.91 -26.67
N ASN A 350 -3.74 -21.95 -28.01
CA ASN A 350 -2.55 -22.15 -28.82
C ASN A 350 -1.55 -20.98 -28.67
N GLN A 351 -2.04 -19.73 -28.67
CA GLN A 351 -1.20 -18.57 -28.47
C GLN A 351 -0.53 -18.56 -27.08
N ILE A 352 -1.26 -18.95 -26.03
CA ILE A 352 -0.72 -19.10 -24.68
C ILE A 352 0.37 -20.17 -24.67
N ALA A 353 0.10 -21.35 -25.24
CA ALA A 353 1.08 -22.44 -25.29
C ALA A 353 2.36 -22.06 -26.06
N ASP A 354 2.25 -21.27 -27.13
CA ASP A 354 3.40 -20.77 -27.88
C ASP A 354 4.21 -19.73 -27.08
N LEU A 355 3.55 -18.83 -26.36
CA LEU A 355 4.21 -17.86 -25.48
C LEU A 355 4.90 -18.56 -24.30
N GLU A 356 4.27 -19.57 -23.70
CA GLU A 356 4.86 -20.39 -22.64
C GLU A 356 6.10 -21.14 -23.13
N ARG A 357 6.06 -21.71 -24.35
CA ARG A 357 7.22 -22.36 -24.97
C ARG A 357 8.36 -21.38 -25.24
N GLN A 358 8.04 -20.16 -25.65
CA GLN A 358 9.07 -19.12 -25.85
C GLN A 358 9.68 -18.68 -24.51
N LEU A 359 8.86 -18.51 -23.48
CA LEU A 359 9.30 -18.12 -22.14
C LEU A 359 10.25 -19.18 -21.55
N THR A 360 9.86 -20.46 -21.62
CA THR A 360 10.72 -21.57 -21.18
C THR A 360 12.04 -21.62 -21.95
N ALA A 361 12.02 -21.51 -23.28
CA ALA A 361 13.24 -21.47 -24.08
C ALA A 361 14.16 -20.28 -23.74
N LYS A 362 13.58 -19.10 -23.44
CA LYS A 362 14.34 -17.92 -23.02
C LYS A 362 14.94 -18.10 -21.62
N ASN A 363 14.19 -18.68 -20.67
CA ASN A 363 14.70 -18.99 -19.34
C ASN A 363 15.87 -19.98 -19.39
N GLU A 364 15.75 -21.06 -20.16
CA GLU A 364 16.86 -22.01 -20.35
C GLU A 364 18.11 -21.35 -20.97
N ALA A 365 17.91 -20.38 -21.87
CA ALA A 365 19.02 -19.63 -22.46
C ALA A 365 19.68 -18.69 -21.43
N ILE A 366 18.89 -18.06 -20.55
CA ILE A 366 19.38 -17.23 -19.45
C ILE A 366 20.18 -18.09 -18.47
N GLU A 367 19.63 -19.22 -18.03
CA GLU A 367 20.30 -20.15 -17.10
C GLU A 367 21.66 -20.61 -17.66
N LYS A 368 21.73 -20.97 -18.96
CA LYS A 368 22.99 -21.32 -19.62
C LYS A 368 24.00 -20.16 -19.68
N LEU A 369 23.53 -18.92 -19.79
CA LEU A 369 24.41 -17.74 -19.79
C LEU A 369 24.90 -17.42 -18.37
N GLU A 370 24.03 -17.56 -17.37
CA GLU A 370 24.37 -17.44 -15.96
C GLU A 370 25.39 -18.50 -15.53
N GLU A 371 25.20 -19.76 -15.93
CA GLU A 371 26.18 -20.83 -15.70
C GLU A 371 27.54 -20.51 -16.32
N LYS A 372 27.56 -19.97 -17.56
CA LYS A 372 28.80 -19.54 -18.22
C LYS A 372 29.47 -18.36 -17.51
N LEU A 373 28.68 -17.39 -17.04
CA LEU A 373 29.19 -16.25 -16.30
C LEU A 373 29.77 -16.69 -14.95
N GLN A 374 29.09 -17.59 -14.26
CA GLN A 374 29.53 -18.17 -13.00
C GLN A 374 30.80 -19.02 -13.18
N ALA A 375 30.89 -19.80 -14.26
CA ALA A 375 32.10 -20.55 -14.60
C ALA A 375 33.32 -19.65 -14.91
N GLN A 376 33.10 -18.34 -15.13
CA GLN A 376 34.14 -17.34 -15.38
C GLN A 376 34.37 -16.42 -14.16
N SER A 377 33.86 -16.76 -12.98
CA SER A 377 33.95 -15.88 -11.80
C SER A 377 35.38 -15.64 -11.29
N ASP A 378 36.32 -16.54 -11.59
CA ASP A 378 37.73 -16.48 -11.21
C ASP A 378 38.59 -15.61 -12.15
N TYR A 379 37.99 -15.08 -13.22
CA TYR A 379 38.72 -14.34 -14.26
C TYR A 379 39.48 -13.12 -13.72
N GLU A 380 38.87 -12.31 -12.85
CA GLU A 380 39.55 -11.14 -12.27
C GLU A 380 40.66 -11.53 -11.29
N GLU A 381 40.49 -12.62 -10.53
CA GLU A 381 41.53 -13.15 -9.65
C GLU A 381 42.75 -13.57 -10.47
N ILE A 382 42.57 -14.43 -11.47
CA ILE A 382 43.65 -14.88 -12.37
C ILE A 382 44.30 -13.69 -13.08
N LYS A 383 43.51 -12.71 -13.55
CA LYS A 383 44.02 -11.50 -14.19
C LYS A 383 44.88 -10.65 -13.23
N THR A 384 44.49 -10.53 -11.96
CA THR A 384 45.29 -9.83 -10.96
C THR A 384 46.58 -10.58 -10.63
N GLU A 385 46.54 -11.90 -10.45
CA GLU A 385 47.72 -12.74 -10.24
C GLU A 385 48.71 -12.63 -11.40
N LEU A 386 48.22 -12.73 -12.64
CA LEU A 386 49.03 -12.55 -13.84
C LEU A 386 49.63 -11.14 -13.94
N SER A 387 48.87 -10.11 -13.54
CA SER A 387 49.36 -8.72 -13.49
C SER A 387 50.50 -8.57 -12.48
N ILE A 388 50.35 -9.16 -11.28
CA ILE A 388 51.38 -9.18 -10.24
C ILE A 388 52.63 -9.92 -10.73
N LEU A 389 52.46 -11.12 -11.31
CA LEU A 389 53.57 -11.89 -11.88
C LEU A 389 54.31 -11.11 -12.98
N LYS A 390 53.58 -10.39 -13.83
CA LYS A 390 54.16 -9.51 -14.85
C LYS A 390 54.92 -8.33 -14.23
N ALA A 391 54.37 -7.68 -13.23
CA ALA A 391 55.01 -6.58 -12.50
C ALA A 391 56.28 -7.05 -11.78
N MET A 392 56.24 -8.21 -11.12
CA MET A 392 57.40 -8.84 -10.48
C MET A 392 58.49 -9.17 -11.50
N LYS A 393 58.13 -9.72 -12.66
CA LYS A 393 59.08 -10.00 -13.75
C LYS A 393 59.75 -8.72 -14.27
N LEU A 394 58.99 -7.64 -14.44
CA LEU A 394 59.53 -6.34 -14.85
C LEU A 394 60.43 -5.72 -13.77
N ALA A 395 60.05 -5.79 -12.49
CA ALA A 395 60.89 -5.33 -11.39
C ALA A 395 62.20 -6.13 -11.27
N SER A 396 62.13 -7.45 -11.46
CA SER A 396 63.32 -8.32 -11.50
C SER A 396 64.25 -7.95 -12.67
N ALA A 397 63.70 -7.70 -13.86
CA ALA A 397 64.49 -7.27 -15.03
C ALA A 397 65.17 -5.91 -14.81
N ASN A 398 64.48 -4.97 -14.14
CA ASN A 398 65.01 -3.65 -13.82
C ASN A 398 66.08 -3.67 -12.72
N CYS A 399 65.97 -4.57 -11.73
CA CYS A 399 67.02 -4.79 -10.74
C CYS A 399 68.27 -5.46 -11.36
N SER A 400 68.10 -6.38 -12.30
CA SER A 400 69.24 -6.93 -13.06
C SER A 400 69.92 -5.91 -13.96
N LEU A 401 69.19 -4.91 -14.47
CA LEU A 401 69.76 -3.82 -15.29
C LEU A 401 70.66 -2.87 -14.47
N SER A 402 70.49 -2.82 -13.14
CA SER A 402 71.37 -2.05 -12.24
C SER A 402 72.70 -2.76 -11.93
N GLN A 403 72.85 -4.03 -12.31
CA GLN A 403 74.08 -4.81 -12.15
C GLN A 403 74.79 -5.17 -13.48
N SER A 404 74.29 -4.70 -14.63
CA SER A 404 74.87 -5.03 -15.93
C SER A 404 75.23 -3.80 -16.77
N ILE A 405 76.16 -2.97 -16.28
CA ILE A 405 77.19 -2.42 -17.18
C ILE A 405 78.26 -3.50 -17.29
N SER A 406 78.01 -4.51 -18.13
CA SER A 406 79.01 -5.38 -18.77
C SER A 406 78.33 -6.48 -19.58
N LYS A 407 78.19 -6.22 -20.88
CA LYS A 407 78.22 -7.17 -22.02
C LYS A 407 77.10 -8.22 -22.14
N SER A 408 76.23 -8.03 -23.13
CA SER A 408 76.32 -8.67 -24.46
C SER A 408 74.93 -8.78 -25.08
N ASP A 409 74.77 -8.19 -26.27
CA ASP A 409 73.59 -8.34 -27.13
C ASP A 409 73.46 -9.75 -27.74
N GLU A 410 72.22 -10.01 -28.14
CA GLU A 410 71.72 -10.81 -29.28
C GLU A 410 70.95 -12.13 -29.05
N PRO A 411 69.93 -12.40 -29.91
CA PRO A 411 68.59 -12.80 -29.51
C PRO A 411 68.22 -14.22 -29.95
N LEU A 412 67.33 -14.90 -29.23
CA LEU A 412 66.71 -16.12 -29.73
C LEU A 412 65.24 -16.23 -29.31
N LEU A 413 64.42 -16.10 -30.35
CA LEU A 413 63.05 -16.59 -30.48
C LEU A 413 62.93 -18.06 -30.08
N LEU A 414 61.68 -18.40 -29.69
CA LEU A 414 60.99 -19.67 -29.87
C LEU A 414 60.78 -20.52 -28.59
N GLY A 415 59.50 -20.73 -28.26
CA GLY A 415 59.08 -21.72 -27.27
C GLY A 415 57.80 -21.39 -26.50
N LYS A 416 56.75 -20.86 -27.13
CA LYS A 416 55.40 -20.91 -26.55
C LYS A 416 54.86 -22.33 -26.75
N GLU A 417 55.07 -23.22 -25.78
CA GLU A 417 54.34 -24.48 -25.73
C GLU A 417 52.93 -24.24 -25.20
N SER A 418 51.97 -24.42 -26.09
CA SER A 418 50.53 -24.36 -25.83
C SER A 418 50.07 -25.63 -25.14
N PHE A 419 49.99 -25.61 -23.81
CA PHE A 419 49.28 -26.65 -23.05
C PHE A 419 47.85 -26.20 -22.75
N TYR A 420 46.93 -26.41 -23.71
CA TYR A 420 45.50 -26.64 -23.45
C TYR A 420 44.90 -27.41 -24.64
N PRO A 421 44.28 -28.59 -24.43
CA PRO A 421 43.50 -29.25 -25.47
C PRO A 421 42.22 -28.45 -25.76
N SER A 422 42.09 -27.90 -26.97
CA SER A 422 40.80 -27.38 -27.46
C SER A 422 39.80 -28.53 -27.59
N GLN A 423 38.78 -28.55 -26.73
CA GLN A 423 37.59 -29.38 -26.94
C GLN A 423 36.83 -28.85 -28.17
N LYS A 424 36.79 -29.67 -29.22
CA LYS A 424 35.89 -29.46 -30.35
C LYS A 424 34.47 -29.81 -29.94
N TYR A 425 33.61 -28.80 -29.78
CA TYR A 425 32.18 -29.03 -29.94
C TYR A 425 31.85 -28.93 -31.43
N LEU A 426 31.63 -30.11 -32.00
CA LEU A 426 30.98 -30.36 -33.28
C LEU A 426 29.57 -29.76 -33.22
N LEU A 427 29.38 -28.59 -33.84
CA LEU A 427 28.06 -28.02 -34.08
C LEU A 427 27.46 -28.69 -35.32
N GLU A 428 26.78 -29.83 -35.16
CA GLU A 428 25.84 -30.31 -36.17
C GLU A 428 24.53 -29.54 -36.02
N LYS A 429 24.28 -28.60 -36.94
CA LYS A 429 22.93 -28.14 -37.29
C LYS A 429 22.51 -28.86 -38.57
N PRO A 430 21.29 -29.44 -38.66
CA PRO A 430 20.67 -29.67 -39.95
C PRO A 430 20.08 -28.34 -40.45
N ASN A 431 20.58 -27.90 -41.60
CA ASN A 431 19.97 -26.89 -42.46
C ASN A 431 18.59 -27.38 -42.95
N LEU A 432 17.59 -26.50 -42.96
CA LEU A 432 16.75 -26.24 -44.13
C LEU A 432 16.19 -24.81 -44.06
N LEU A 433 16.74 -23.96 -44.95
CA LEU A 433 16.05 -22.95 -45.79
C LEU A 433 15.27 -21.80 -45.08
N ALA A 434 15.43 -20.52 -45.40
CA ALA A 434 16.13 -19.84 -46.48
C ALA A 434 16.05 -18.31 -46.26
N ASN A 435 17.11 -17.59 -46.71
CA ASN A 435 17.08 -16.30 -47.43
C ASN A 435 16.63 -15.01 -46.68
N THR A 436 17.29 -13.84 -46.79
CA THR A 436 18.57 -13.38 -47.36
C THR A 436 18.79 -11.94 -46.85
N GLU A 437 20.05 -11.45 -46.90
CA GLU A 437 20.45 -10.03 -47.10
C GLU A 437 20.20 -9.05 -45.91
N GLU A 438 21.12 -8.22 -45.38
CA GLU A 438 22.43 -7.68 -45.75
C GLU A 438 23.14 -7.11 -44.48
N ASP A 439 24.40 -7.52 -44.28
CA ASP A 439 25.60 -6.74 -43.93
C ASP A 439 25.43 -5.20 -43.80
N HIS A 440 25.91 -4.48 -42.77
CA HIS A 440 27.32 -4.19 -42.55
C HIS A 440 27.54 -3.30 -41.29
N SER A 441 28.62 -3.62 -40.57
CA SER A 441 29.63 -2.71 -39.98
C SER A 441 29.38 -1.96 -38.66
N GLU A 442 30.31 -2.25 -37.76
CA GLU A 442 30.74 -1.57 -36.53
C GLU A 442 31.26 -0.14 -36.81
N ASP A 443 31.09 0.79 -35.87
CA ASP A 443 32.24 1.48 -35.25
C ASP A 443 31.86 2.35 -34.04
N GLU A 444 32.79 2.40 -33.10
CA GLU A 444 32.82 3.22 -31.88
C GLU A 444 32.67 4.74 -32.14
N LEU A 445 32.14 5.49 -31.16
CA LEU A 445 32.94 6.47 -30.41
C LEU A 445 32.17 7.20 -29.28
N VAL A 446 32.89 7.36 -28.19
CA VAL A 446 32.67 8.15 -26.97
C VAL A 446 32.30 9.62 -27.24
N LYS A 447 31.36 10.22 -26.47
CA LYS A 447 31.54 11.39 -25.56
C LYS A 447 30.27 12.27 -25.35
N ASP A 448 30.00 12.58 -24.08
CA ASP A 448 29.32 13.74 -23.42
C ASP A 448 28.21 14.59 -24.09
N SER A 449 27.30 15.01 -23.18
CA SER A 449 26.46 16.24 -23.16
C SER A 449 24.97 16.14 -23.52
N MET A 450 24.15 16.25 -22.46
CA MET A 450 22.97 17.12 -22.27
C MET A 450 22.21 17.63 -23.51
N GLY A 451 20.89 17.39 -23.53
CA GLY A 451 19.92 18.37 -24.06
C GLY A 451 18.77 17.81 -24.90
N THR A 452 17.56 17.91 -24.32
CA THR A 452 16.30 18.33 -24.97
C THR A 452 15.73 17.57 -26.18
N ASP A 453 14.55 16.99 -25.91
CA ASP A 453 13.28 17.18 -26.63
C ASP A 453 13.00 16.49 -27.99
N GLN A 454 11.76 15.99 -28.04
CA GLN A 454 10.89 15.68 -29.18
C GLN A 454 10.98 14.33 -29.94
N SER A 455 9.95 13.52 -29.65
CA SER A 455 8.86 13.08 -30.54
C SER A 455 9.19 12.35 -31.84
N TYR A 456 8.66 11.12 -31.95
CA TYR A 456 8.33 10.48 -33.23
C TYR A 456 6.82 10.13 -33.33
N PRO A 457 6.28 10.08 -34.56
CA PRO A 457 4.86 10.30 -34.85
C PRO A 457 4.05 9.02 -35.09
N SER A 458 2.73 9.15 -34.94
CA SER A 458 1.71 8.18 -35.35
C SER A 458 1.52 8.13 -36.88
N PRO A 459 1.12 7.00 -37.48
CA PRO A 459 0.68 6.95 -38.88
C PRO A 459 -0.80 7.33 -39.02
N GLN A 460 -1.07 8.16 -40.02
CA GLN A 460 -2.37 8.72 -40.38
C GLN A 460 -3.26 7.80 -41.22
N GLN A 461 -4.55 8.14 -41.14
CA GLN A 461 -5.71 7.72 -41.93
C GLN A 461 -5.49 7.78 -43.45
N LEU A 462 -6.20 6.89 -44.16
CA LEU A 462 -6.38 6.94 -45.62
C LEU A 462 -7.84 7.28 -45.96
N SER A 463 -8.00 8.27 -46.82
CA SER A 463 -9.24 8.96 -47.22
C SER A 463 -10.00 8.27 -48.37
N GLN A 464 -11.31 8.53 -48.42
CA GLN A 464 -12.26 8.19 -49.49
C GLN A 464 -12.03 8.97 -50.81
N PRO A 465 -12.65 8.56 -51.95
CA PRO A 465 -12.95 9.44 -53.08
C PRO A 465 -14.44 9.89 -53.13
N PRO A 466 -14.79 10.93 -53.92
CA PRO A 466 -16.03 11.73 -53.78
C PRO A 466 -17.07 11.53 -54.91
N GLY A 467 -18.32 12.02 -54.70
CA GLY A 467 -19.22 12.43 -55.80
C GLY A 467 -20.74 12.28 -55.58
N ASP A 468 -21.37 13.41 -55.22
CA ASP A 468 -22.71 13.93 -55.62
C ASP A 468 -24.05 13.46 -54.98
N ASP A 469 -24.70 14.45 -54.33
CA ASP A 469 -26.06 14.62 -53.76
C ASP A 469 -27.20 14.74 -54.82
N PRO A 470 -28.51 14.99 -54.51
CA PRO A 470 -29.32 14.78 -53.28
C PRO A 470 -30.75 14.21 -53.51
N ALA A 471 -31.40 13.66 -52.47
CA ALA A 471 -32.85 13.83 -52.19
C ALA A 471 -33.27 13.23 -50.82
N SER A 472 -33.89 14.06 -49.97
CA SER A 472 -34.41 13.80 -48.60
C SER A 472 -35.75 13.00 -48.57
N PRO A 473 -36.48 12.77 -47.43
CA PRO A 473 -36.17 12.87 -45.99
C PRO A 473 -36.71 11.72 -45.05
N SER A 474 -36.10 11.57 -43.85
CA SER A 474 -36.67 11.28 -42.49
C SER A 474 -37.45 9.95 -42.17
N PRO A 475 -37.87 9.66 -40.90
CA PRO A 475 -37.06 9.08 -39.79
C PRO A 475 -37.72 7.86 -39.06
N LEU A 476 -37.02 7.27 -38.06
CA LEU A 476 -37.50 6.57 -36.83
C LEU A 476 -37.17 5.07 -36.60
N GLN A 477 -36.53 4.87 -35.42
CA GLN A 477 -36.61 3.77 -34.44
C GLN A 477 -35.99 2.37 -34.70
N PRO A 478 -35.19 1.83 -33.74
CA PRO A 478 -34.84 0.42 -33.70
C PRO A 478 -35.82 -0.41 -32.86
N LEU A 479 -36.36 -1.44 -33.48
CA LEU A 479 -37.14 -2.53 -32.89
C LEU A 479 -36.21 -3.58 -32.30
N LEU A 480 -36.36 -3.83 -31.00
CA LEU A 480 -35.93 -5.04 -30.32
C LEU A 480 -36.81 -6.21 -30.76
N ALA A 481 -36.18 -7.31 -31.17
CA ALA A 481 -36.81 -8.61 -31.29
C ALA A 481 -36.35 -9.55 -30.15
N PRO A 482 -37.16 -10.55 -29.77
CA PRO A 482 -37.03 -11.29 -28.51
C PRO A 482 -36.73 -12.79 -28.69
N THR A 483 -36.78 -13.53 -27.56
CA THR A 483 -37.08 -14.99 -27.42
C THR A 483 -35.88 -15.93 -27.63
N VAL A 484 -35.62 -17.12 -27.02
CA VAL A 484 -36.33 -18.24 -26.34
C VAL A 484 -35.24 -19.00 -25.51
N ALA A 485 -35.32 -19.25 -24.19
CA ALA A 485 -35.92 -20.35 -23.39
C ALA A 485 -35.08 -21.62 -23.10
N GLN A 486 -35.55 -22.36 -22.06
CA GLN A 486 -35.28 -23.73 -21.57
C GLN A 486 -34.24 -23.91 -20.45
N GLU A 487 -34.67 -24.17 -19.19
CA GLU A 487 -34.98 -25.49 -18.56
C GLU A 487 -33.74 -26.38 -18.39
N ALA A 488 -33.41 -27.01 -17.26
CA ALA A 488 -34.02 -27.19 -15.96
C ALA A 488 -32.93 -27.73 -15.01
N GLN A 489 -32.98 -27.43 -13.70
CA GLN A 489 -32.54 -28.37 -12.66
C GLN A 489 -33.08 -27.92 -11.29
N ARG A 490 -33.91 -28.78 -10.70
CA ARG A 490 -34.37 -28.70 -9.31
C ARG A 490 -33.21 -29.03 -8.37
N THR A 491 -33.01 -28.21 -7.34
CA THR A 491 -32.42 -28.66 -6.08
C THR A 491 -33.11 -27.99 -4.89
N PHE A 492 -33.23 -28.78 -3.83
CA PHE A 492 -34.01 -28.57 -2.62
C PHE A 492 -33.48 -27.40 -1.78
N SER A 493 -34.37 -26.55 -1.26
CA SER A 493 -34.08 -25.65 -0.13
C SER A 493 -34.78 -26.19 1.11
N LEU A 494 -34.01 -26.76 2.04
CA LEU A 494 -34.40 -26.92 3.44
C LEU A 494 -33.67 -25.84 4.24
N SER A 495 -34.44 -24.92 4.83
CA SER A 495 -33.92 -23.95 5.78
C SER A 495 -33.68 -24.62 7.14
N PRO A 496 -32.68 -24.19 7.94
CA PRO A 496 -32.55 -24.60 9.32
C PRO A 496 -32.95 -23.44 10.24
N PHE A 497 -34.21 -23.44 10.71
CA PHE A 497 -34.57 -22.81 11.97
C PHE A 497 -35.35 -23.83 12.80
N PRO A 498 -34.86 -24.26 13.98
CA PRO A 498 -35.57 -25.21 14.81
C PRO A 498 -36.68 -24.49 15.59
N SER A 499 -37.93 -24.89 15.29
CA SER A 499 -39.09 -24.62 16.13
C SER A 499 -39.11 -25.66 17.27
N MET A 500 -38.87 -25.21 18.51
CA MET A 500 -39.11 -26.01 19.70
C MET A 500 -40.60 -25.95 20.04
N ALA A 501 -41.29 -27.07 19.90
CA ALA A 501 -42.59 -27.30 20.52
C ALA A 501 -42.37 -27.94 21.90
N ALA A 502 -42.87 -27.28 22.94
CA ALA A 502 -43.18 -27.90 24.21
C ALA A 502 -44.52 -27.33 24.70
N GLY A 503 -45.56 -28.14 24.56
CA GLY A 503 -46.81 -27.93 25.28
C GLY A 503 -46.75 -28.69 26.60
N GLU A 504 -46.76 -27.97 27.72
CA GLU A 504 -47.32 -28.46 28.96
C GLU A 504 -48.15 -27.36 29.63
N ARG A 505 -49.24 -27.80 30.25
CA ARG A 505 -50.36 -27.01 30.76
C ARG A 505 -49.99 -26.26 32.06
N LEU A 506 -50.53 -25.03 32.19
CA LEU A 506 -51.09 -24.32 33.37
C LEU A 506 -50.80 -24.84 34.80
N PRO A 507 -50.74 -23.99 35.87
CA PRO A 507 -51.78 -22.97 36.11
C PRO A 507 -51.43 -21.67 36.91
N THR A 508 -52.38 -20.72 36.82
CA THR A 508 -52.87 -19.75 37.86
C THR A 508 -52.04 -18.57 38.41
N ASP A 509 -52.83 -17.51 38.65
CA ASP A 509 -52.69 -16.36 39.56
C ASP A 509 -51.72 -15.22 39.18
N ALA A 510 -52.23 -14.04 38.80
CA ALA A 510 -52.89 -12.99 39.60
C ALA A 510 -51.88 -12.03 40.25
N LEU A 511 -51.69 -10.86 39.62
CA LEU A 511 -51.93 -9.50 40.16
C LEU A 511 -51.39 -8.44 39.20
#